data_AF-A0A2G9TI58-F1
#
_entry.id   AF-A0A2G9TI58-F1
#
_cell.length_a   1.000
_cell.length_b   1.000
_cell.length_c   1.000
_cell.angle_alpha   90.00
_cell.angle_beta   90.00
_cell.angle_gamma   90.00
#
_symmetry.space_group_name_H-M   'P 1'
#
loop_
_entity.id
_entity.type
_entity.pdbx_description
1 polymer ?
#
loop_
_entity_poly.entity_id
_entity_poly.type
_entity_poly.pdbx_seq_one_letter_code
_entity_poly.pdbx_strand_id
1 'polypeptide(L)'
;DNHVNHGASAVPVDADGLIEVHACIGGTSIRDDQRKLEAGVHVVVGTPGRVNDMICREILMTDAIKMFVLDEADEMLSRGFKNQIYEVFKTMPQDVQ
;
A
#
# COMPACT_ATOMS: atom_id res chain seq x y z
N ASP A 1 25.30 5.40 -2.37
CA ASP A 1 25.36 4.01 -1.85
C ASP A 1 24.85 3.93 -0.43
N ASN A 2 23.56 3.70 -0.28
CA ASN A 2 22.98 3.12 0.93
C ASN A 2 21.70 2.39 0.54
N HIS A 3 21.84 1.34 -0.29
CA HIS A 3 20.76 0.40 -0.54
C HIS A 3 20.66 -0.48 0.71
N VAL A 4 19.80 -0.10 1.65
CA VAL A 4 19.42 -1.00 2.73
C VAL A 4 18.56 -2.08 2.09
N ASN A 5 19.12 -3.27 1.98
CA ASN A 5 18.45 -4.42 1.38
C ASN A 5 17.39 -4.90 2.38
N HIS A 6 16.18 -4.34 2.29
CA HIS A 6 15.00 -4.87 2.99
C HIS A 6 14.46 -6.00 2.14
N GLY A 7 15.11 -7.16 2.24
CA GLY A 7 14.60 -8.39 1.63
C GLY A 7 13.15 -8.55 2.04
N ALA A 8 12.26 -8.67 1.05
CA ALA A 8 10.82 -8.78 1.22
C ALA A 8 10.51 -9.73 2.39
N SER A 9 10.18 -9.17 3.56
CA SER A 9 9.69 -9.98 4.66
C SER A 9 8.35 -10.50 4.19
N ALA A 10 8.23 -11.82 4.03
CA ALA A 10 6.95 -12.44 3.76
C ALA A 10 5.94 -11.90 4.79
N VAL A 11 4.78 -11.48 4.32
CA VAL A 11 3.65 -11.16 5.21
C VAL A 11 3.46 -12.42 6.07
N PRO A 12 3.43 -12.30 7.40
CA PRO A 12 3.24 -13.45 8.29
C PRO A 12 2.00 -14.20 7.84
N VAL A 13 2.16 -15.48 7.51
CA VAL A 13 1.02 -16.34 7.28
C VAL A 13 0.52 -16.74 8.65
N ASP A 14 -0.67 -16.28 9.01
CA ASP A 14 -1.31 -16.68 10.26
C ASP A 14 -1.41 -18.21 10.30
N ALA A 15 -1.33 -18.81 11.49
CA ALA A 15 -1.30 -20.27 11.66
C ALA A 15 -2.50 -21.01 11.00
N ASP A 16 -3.58 -20.28 10.74
CA ASP A 16 -4.82 -20.77 10.13
C ASP A 16 -4.90 -20.52 8.60
N GLY A 17 -3.91 -19.85 8.00
CA GLY A 17 -3.88 -19.52 6.57
C GLY A 17 -4.89 -18.46 6.14
N LEU A 18 -5.28 -17.57 7.07
CA LEU A 18 -6.26 -16.51 6.82
C LEU A 18 -5.64 -15.34 6.04
N ILE A 19 -6.47 -14.66 5.25
CA ILE A 19 -6.10 -13.48 4.48
C ILE A 19 -6.50 -12.22 5.25
N GLU A 20 -5.52 -11.56 5.84
CA GLU A 20 -5.68 -10.23 6.44
C GLU A 20 -5.81 -9.11 5.40
N VAL A 21 -6.86 -8.31 5.56
CA VAL A 21 -7.19 -7.16 4.70
C VAL A 21 -7.30 -5.90 5.55
N HIS A 22 -6.67 -4.81 5.10
CA HIS A 22 -6.74 -3.52 5.80
C HIS A 22 -7.20 -2.39 4.89
N ALA A 23 -8.00 -1.48 5.43
CA ALA A 23 -8.53 -0.32 4.71
C ALA A 23 -7.77 0.97 5.10
N CYS A 24 -7.01 1.52 4.16
CA CYS A 24 -6.29 2.79 4.29
C CYS A 24 -7.11 3.95 3.69
N ILE A 25 -8.00 4.54 4.49
CA ILE A 25 -8.88 5.63 4.04
C ILE A 25 -8.73 6.89 4.92
N GLY A 26 -9.05 8.05 4.34
CA GLY A 26 -9.06 9.32 5.09
C GLY A 26 -10.06 9.31 6.24
N GLY A 27 -9.82 10.14 7.26
CA GLY A 27 -10.69 10.25 8.44
C GLY A 27 -10.43 9.22 9.55
N THR A 28 -9.55 8.23 9.31
CA THR A 28 -9.07 7.29 10.34
C THR A 28 -7.73 7.71 10.93
N SER A 29 -7.39 7.11 12.06
CA SER A 29 -6.13 7.29 12.78
C SER A 29 -4.95 6.68 12.02
N ILE A 30 -3.96 7.51 11.68
CA ILE A 30 -2.69 7.06 11.06
C ILE A 30 -1.98 6.03 11.96
N ARG A 31 -2.06 6.21 13.28
CA ARG A 31 -1.41 5.31 14.23
C ARG A 31 -2.01 3.90 14.19
N ASP A 32 -3.30 3.79 13.94
CA ASP A 32 -3.96 2.49 13.85
C ASP A 32 -3.70 1.82 12.50
N ASP A 33 -3.64 2.61 11.41
CA ASP A 33 -3.14 2.14 10.11
C ASP A 33 -1.72 1.58 10.23
N GLN A 34 -0.81 2.33 10.87
CA GLN A 34 0.57 1.92 11.10
C GLN A 34 0.65 0.59 11.85
N ARG A 35 -0.04 0.46 12.99
CA ARG A 35 -0.03 -0.79 13.77
C ARG A 35 -0.54 -1.98 12.98
N LYS A 36 -1.57 -1.79 12.15
CA LYS A 36 -2.14 -2.84 11.31
C LYS A 36 -1.17 -3.26 10.21
N LEU A 37 -0.55 -2.29 9.54
CA LEU A 37 0.43 -2.56 8.48
C LEU A 37 1.71 -3.21 9.04
N GLU A 38 2.20 -2.78 10.20
CA GLU A 38 3.35 -3.38 10.91
C GLU A 38 3.08 -4.83 11.35
N ALA A 39 1.83 -5.18 11.67
CA ALA A 39 1.46 -6.55 11.98
C ALA A 39 1.50 -7.48 10.76
N GLY A 40 1.51 -6.91 9.56
CA GLY A 40 1.45 -7.63 8.29
C GLY A 40 0.02 -7.72 7.75
N VAL A 41 -0.14 -7.37 6.47
CA VAL A 41 -1.42 -7.38 5.76
C VAL A 41 -1.19 -7.93 4.35
N HIS A 42 -2.11 -8.75 3.87
CA HIS A 42 -2.02 -9.35 2.54
C HIS A 42 -2.64 -8.44 1.46
N VAL A 43 -3.72 -7.74 1.79
CA VAL A 43 -4.43 -6.83 0.88
C VAL A 43 -4.67 -5.49 1.56
N VAL A 44 -4.22 -4.42 0.90
CA VAL A 44 -4.55 -3.04 1.30
C VAL A 44 -5.53 -2.46 0.31
N VAL A 45 -6.67 -1.97 0.80
CA VAL A 45 -7.65 -1.21 0.02
C VAL A 45 -7.63 0.21 0.52
N GLY A 46 -7.56 1.22 -0.35
CA GLY A 46 -7.50 2.58 0.15
C GLY A 46 -7.75 3.67 -0.87
N THR A 47 -7.99 4.88 -0.37
CA THR A 47 -8.10 6.05 -1.24
C THR A 47 -6.69 6.54 -1.62
N PRO A 48 -6.46 7.04 -2.86
CA PRO A 48 -5.13 7.39 -3.34
C PRO A 48 -4.36 8.32 -2.41
N GLY A 49 -5.05 9.32 -1.84
CA GLY A 49 -4.44 10.27 -0.92
C GLY A 49 -3.89 9.62 0.35
N ARG A 50 -4.65 8.69 0.96
CA ARG A 50 -4.20 8.01 2.19
C ARG A 50 -3.15 6.95 1.90
N VAL A 51 -3.30 6.17 0.82
CA VAL A 51 -2.28 5.18 0.40
C VAL A 51 -0.95 5.87 0.11
N ASN A 52 -0.97 6.96 -0.65
CA ASN A 52 0.23 7.75 -0.93
C ASN A 52 0.87 8.31 0.35
N ASP A 53 0.07 8.84 1.30
CA ASP A 53 0.58 9.31 2.60
C ASP A 53 1.26 8.19 3.41
N MET A 54 0.69 6.98 3.42
CA MET A 54 1.30 5.84 4.14
C MET A 54 2.61 5.38 3.49
N ILE A 55 2.71 5.43 2.16
CA ILE A 55 3.94 5.10 1.42
C ILE A 55 5.01 6.18 1.65
N CYS A 56 4.66 7.47 1.50
CA CYS A 56 5.60 8.57 1.71
C CYS A 56 6.17 8.64 3.14
N ARG A 57 5.43 8.11 4.13
CA ARG A 57 5.86 7.98 5.52
C ARG A 57 6.66 6.72 5.81
N GLU A 58 6.90 5.88 4.81
CA GLU A 58 7.55 4.58 4.96
C GLU A 58 6.79 3.69 5.98
N ILE A 59 5.45 3.76 5.98
CA ILE A 59 4.57 2.90 6.79
C ILE A 59 4.08 1.72 5.95
N LEU A 60 3.69 1.99 4.69
CA LEU A 60 3.35 0.96 3.71
C LEU A 60 4.54 0.75 2.78
N MET A 61 5.20 -0.39 2.90
CA MET A 61 6.29 -0.80 2.01
C MET A 61 5.72 -1.43 0.74
N THR A 62 6.26 -1.06 -0.42
CA THR A 62 5.75 -1.49 -1.72
C THR A 62 6.60 -2.57 -2.38
N ASP A 63 7.80 -2.84 -1.85
CA ASP A 63 8.81 -3.75 -2.44
C ASP A 63 8.31 -5.18 -2.70
N ALA A 64 7.30 -5.63 -1.95
CA ALA A 64 6.73 -6.97 -2.04
C ALA A 64 5.35 -7.01 -2.75
N ILE A 65 4.84 -5.87 -3.25
CA ILE A 65 3.53 -5.80 -3.90
C ILE A 65 3.62 -6.42 -5.29
N LYS A 66 2.77 -7.44 -5.51
CA LYS A 66 2.71 -8.17 -6.79
C LYS A 66 1.62 -7.67 -7.73
N MET A 67 0.65 -6.93 -7.21
CA MET A 67 -0.52 -6.49 -7.98
C MET A 67 -0.99 -5.13 -7.48
N PHE A 68 -1.25 -4.23 -8.44
CA PHE A 68 -1.82 -2.91 -8.16
C PHE A 68 -3.10 -2.72 -8.96
N VAL A 69 -4.24 -2.69 -8.26
CA VAL A 69 -5.56 -2.58 -8.89
C VAL A 69 -6.10 -1.15 -8.72
N LEU A 70 -6.55 -0.57 -9.82
CA LEU A 70 -7.29 0.70 -9.84
C LEU A 70 -8.73 0.41 -10.27
N ASP A 71 -9.65 0.48 -9.32
CA ASP A 71 -11.08 0.43 -9.60
C ASP A 71 -11.60 1.82 -9.98
N GLU A 72 -12.57 1.91 -10.90
CA GLU A 72 -13.14 3.19 -11.38
C GLU A 72 -12.06 4.24 -11.77
N ALA A 73 -11.03 3.79 -12.49
CA ALA A 73 -9.84 4.61 -12.77
C ALA A 73 -10.15 5.94 -13.47
N ASP A 74 -11.16 5.98 -14.34
CA ASP A 74 -11.64 7.18 -15.01
C ASP A 74 -12.17 8.22 -14.02
N GLU A 75 -12.98 7.79 -13.05
CA GLU A 75 -13.47 8.65 -11.99
C GLU A 75 -12.32 9.16 -11.11
N MET A 76 -11.40 8.28 -10.70
CA MET A 76 -10.27 8.68 -9.86
C MET A 76 -9.39 9.75 -10.53
N LEU A 77 -9.16 9.63 -11.85
CA LEU A 77 -8.42 10.62 -12.62
C LEU A 77 -9.19 11.95 -12.73
N SER A 78 -10.52 11.89 -12.90
CA SER A 78 -11.37 13.09 -12.97
C SER A 78 -11.42 13.89 -11.65
N ARG A 79 -11.34 13.19 -10.51
CA ARG A 79 -11.35 13.77 -9.15
C ARG A 79 -10.02 14.39 -8.74
N GLY A 80 -9.03 14.43 -9.64
CA GLY A 80 -7.73 15.03 -9.39
C GLY A 80 -6.75 14.13 -8.64
N PHE A 81 -7.02 12.82 -8.53
CA PHE A 81 -6.09 11.88 -7.88
C PHE A 81 -4.94 11.41 -8.77
N LYS A 82 -4.86 11.92 -10.01
CA LYS A 82 -3.85 11.52 -11.00
C LYS A 82 -2.43 11.56 -10.44
N ASN A 83 -2.07 12.64 -9.75
CA ASN A 83 -0.71 12.80 -9.22
C ASN A 83 -0.42 11.78 -8.11
N GLN A 84 -1.36 11.60 -7.18
CA GLN A 84 -1.19 10.62 -6.09
C GLN A 84 -1.08 9.21 -6.63
N ILE A 85 -1.92 8.82 -7.60
CA ILE A 85 -1.85 7.50 -8.23
C ILE A 85 -0.50 7.30 -8.94
N TYR A 86 -0.01 8.34 -9.63
CA TYR A 86 1.28 8.28 -10.31
C TYR A 86 2.46 8.12 -9.34
N GLU A 87 2.45 8.85 -8.22
CA GLU A 87 3.48 8.71 -7.19
C GLU A 87 3.43 7.32 -6.54
N VAL A 88 2.24 6.79 -6.24
CA VAL A 88 2.10 5.41 -5.75
C VAL A 88 2.66 4.41 -6.77
N PHE A 89 2.27 4.52 -8.04
CA PHE A 89 2.73 3.59 -9.08
C PHE A 89 4.25 3.58 -9.25
N LYS A 90 4.91 4.74 -9.11
CA LYS A 90 6.37 4.85 -9.18
C LYS A 90 7.13 4.11 -8.09
N THR A 91 6.48 3.85 -6.96
CA THR A 91 7.07 3.08 -5.86
C THR A 91 6.91 1.58 -6.03
N MET A 92 6.14 1.12 -7.02
CA MET A 92 5.88 -0.30 -7.22
C MET A 92 7.09 -1.02 -7.84
N PRO A 93 7.24 -2.34 -7.58
CA PRO A 93 8.20 -3.18 -8.27
C PRO A 93 8.02 -3.16 -9.79
N GLN A 94 9.10 -3.40 -10.53
CA GLN A 94 9.07 -3.38 -12.00
C GLN A 94 8.21 -4.50 -12.61
N ASP A 95 8.02 -5.59 -11.86
CA ASP A 95 7.24 -6.77 -12.23
C ASP A 95 5.83 -6.78 -11.64
N VAL A 96 5.36 -5.65 -11.10
CA VAL A 96 3.98 -5.50 -10.62
C VAL A 96 2.99 -5.75 -11.77
N GLN A 97 1.94 -6.52 -11.49
CA GLN A 97 0.80 -6.72 -12.39
C GLN A 97 -0.19 -5.55 -12.32
#